data_AF-A0A7J3LY19-F1
#
_entry.id   AF-A0A7J3LY19-F1
#
_cell.length_a   1.000
_cell.length_b   1.000
_cell.length_c   1.000
_cell.angle_alpha   90.00
_cell.angle_beta   90.00
_cell.angle_gamma   90.00
#
_symmetry.space_group_name_H-M   'P 1'
#
loop_
_entity.id
_entity.type
_entity.pdbx_description
1 polymer ?
#
loop_
_entity_poly.entity_id
_entity_poly.type
_entity_poly.pdbx_seq_one_letter_code
_entity_poly.pdbx_strand_id
1 'polypeptide(L)'
;MRQHEIVTLLLRGVVFRHTEYRSLEEYLIEKYRFRKVGEKEQVILENRHIIPADYKRILDEGAKIPAMLEESEKKFSALKIYEGEYLDAKVYIYVMGEVTHREDMVAEASGEEQNLVYTSIYQLIKLVSSSGYALQQLIERLTIDLGLDIKSKEWGFHRGMEA
;
A
#
# COMPACT_ATOMS: atom_id res chain seq x y z
N MET A 1 28.35 -24.93 -13.16
CA MET A 1 27.92 -23.79 -12.32
C MET A 1 26.76 -23.11 -13.02
N ARG A 2 25.57 -23.07 -12.42
CA ARG A 2 24.41 -22.36 -12.98
C ARG A 2 24.47 -20.91 -12.52
N GLN A 3 24.45 -19.96 -13.46
CA GLN A 3 24.26 -18.55 -13.13
C GLN A 3 22.78 -18.37 -12.80
N HIS A 4 22.47 -17.81 -11.64
CA HIS A 4 21.12 -17.38 -11.30
C HIS A 4 21.06 -15.86 -11.33
N GLU A 5 20.04 -15.33 -12.01
CA GLU A 5 19.76 -13.91 -12.02
C GLU A 5 18.74 -13.60 -10.92
N ILE A 6 19.05 -12.60 -10.11
CA ILE A 6 18.15 -12.02 -9.12
C ILE A 6 17.72 -10.67 -9.66
N VAL A 7 16.43 -10.53 -9.93
CA VAL A 7 15.81 -9.30 -10.38
C VAL A 7 15.18 -8.61 -9.17
N THR A 8 15.40 -7.31 -9.08
CA THR A 8 14.85 -6.43 -8.06
C THR A 8 14.09 -5.29 -8.71
N LEU A 9 12.91 -4.97 -8.18
CA LEU A 9 12.13 -3.79 -8.53
C LEU A 9 11.89 -2.97 -7.27
N LEU A 10 12.34 -1.71 -7.28
CA LEU A 10 12.10 -0.75 -6.20
C LEU A 10 10.98 0.21 -6.63
N LEU A 11 10.01 0.40 -5.74
CA LEU A 11 8.89 1.33 -5.90
C LEU A 11 8.97 2.36 -4.78
N ARG A 12 9.05 3.66 -5.11
CA ARG A 12 9.09 4.73 -4.12
C ARG A 12 7.79 5.51 -4.12
N GLY A 13 7.33 5.88 -2.93
CA GLY A 13 6.13 6.68 -2.74
C GLY A 13 4.89 6.01 -3.36
N VAL A 14 4.59 4.80 -2.91
CA VAL A 14 3.41 4.05 -3.37
C VAL A 14 2.20 4.49 -2.54
N VAL A 15 1.11 4.86 -3.20
CA VAL A 15 -0.16 5.18 -2.56
C VAL A 15 -1.18 4.12 -2.94
N PHE A 16 -1.75 3.51 -1.92
CA PHE A 16 -2.83 2.55 -2.00
C PHE A 16 -4.09 3.18 -1.43
N ARG A 17 -5.21 3.09 -2.16
CA ARG A 17 -6.52 3.57 -1.71
C ARG A 17 -7.56 2.52 -2.02
N HIS A 18 -8.30 2.08 -1.01
CA HIS A 18 -9.31 1.04 -1.19
C HIS A 18 -10.41 1.16 -0.14
N THR A 19 -11.62 0.72 -0.47
CA THR A 19 -12.78 0.74 0.44
C THR A 19 -12.89 -0.55 1.27
N GLU A 20 -12.49 -1.68 0.69
CA GLU A 20 -12.56 -3.00 1.36
C GLU A 20 -11.30 -3.39 2.14
N TYR A 21 -10.11 -3.11 1.61
CA TYR A 21 -8.82 -3.51 2.18
C TYR A 21 -8.13 -2.32 2.82
N ARG A 22 -7.57 -2.51 4.02
CA ARG A 22 -6.90 -1.44 4.78
C ARG A 22 -5.50 -1.14 4.26
N SER A 23 -4.87 -2.15 3.67
CA SER A 23 -3.48 -2.07 3.23
C SER A 23 -3.21 -2.96 2.02
N LEU A 24 -2.14 -2.63 1.28
CA LEU A 24 -1.63 -3.48 0.20
C LEU A 24 -1.24 -4.88 0.73
N GLU A 25 -0.69 -4.95 1.94
CA GLU A 25 -0.28 -6.22 2.55
C GLU A 25 -1.47 -7.16 2.79
N GLU A 26 -2.59 -6.61 3.28
CA GLU A 26 -3.83 -7.36 3.46
C GLU A 26 -4.33 -7.92 2.13
N TYR A 27 -4.37 -7.09 1.09
CA TYR A 27 -4.74 -7.54 -0.25
C TYR A 27 -3.81 -8.64 -0.79
N LEU A 28 -2.50 -8.52 -0.61
CA LEU A 28 -1.52 -9.52 -1.03
C LEU A 28 -1.71 -10.86 -0.30
N ILE A 29 -2.01 -10.83 0.99
CA ILE A 29 -2.27 -12.03 1.80
C ILE A 29 -3.57 -12.70 1.33
N GLU A 30 -4.65 -11.93 1.19
CA GLU A 30 -5.95 -12.50 0.90
C GLU A 30 -6.09 -12.97 -0.54
N LYS A 31 -5.67 -12.13 -1.49
CA LYS A 31 -5.85 -12.39 -2.92
C LYS A 31 -4.79 -13.31 -3.49
N TYR A 32 -3.53 -13.09 -3.11
CA TYR A 32 -2.37 -13.79 -3.68
C TYR A 32 -1.72 -14.78 -2.70
N ARG A 33 -2.28 -14.96 -1.50
CA ARG A 33 -1.79 -15.92 -0.50
C ARG A 33 -0.33 -15.70 -0.10
N PHE A 34 0.15 -14.46 -0.21
CA PHE A 34 1.46 -14.09 0.32
C PHE A 34 1.48 -14.31 1.84
N ARG A 35 2.60 -14.81 2.35
CA ARG A 35 2.80 -15.08 3.77
C ARG A 35 3.81 -14.11 4.32
N LYS A 36 3.52 -13.55 5.50
CA LYS A 36 4.49 -12.73 6.22
C LYS A 36 5.58 -13.63 6.81
N VAL A 37 6.84 -13.37 6.45
CA VAL A 37 8.00 -14.14 6.89
C VAL A 37 8.96 -13.34 7.78
N GLY A 38 8.75 -12.03 7.90
CA GLY A 38 9.52 -11.19 8.81
C GLY A 38 8.84 -9.85 9.08
N GLU A 39 8.99 -9.34 10.29
CA GLU A 39 8.49 -8.03 10.69
C GLU A 39 9.37 -7.37 11.73
N LYS A 40 9.60 -6.08 11.53
CA LYS A 40 10.03 -5.15 12.56
C LYS A 40 9.29 -3.83 12.34
N GLU A 41 8.49 -3.42 13.32
CA GLU A 41 7.75 -2.17 13.27
C GLU A 41 8.03 -1.31 14.49
N GLN A 42 8.05 0.00 14.29
CA GLN A 42 8.09 0.99 15.35
C GLN A 42 7.08 2.10 15.05
N VAL A 43 6.12 2.29 15.95
CA VAL A 43 5.15 3.40 15.84
C VAL A 43 5.89 4.72 16.03
N ILE A 44 5.68 5.65 15.10
CA ILE A 44 6.26 7.00 15.13
C ILE A 44 5.22 8.02 15.59
N LEU A 45 3.98 7.88 15.12
CA LEU A 45 2.89 8.82 15.40
C LEU A 45 1.54 8.09 15.30
N GLU A 46 0.62 8.44 16.19
CA GLU A 46 -0.77 7.99 16.13
C GLU A 46 -1.66 9.19 16.46
N ASN A 47 -2.33 9.72 15.44
CA ASN A 47 -3.21 10.87 15.54
C ASN A 47 -4.62 10.44 15.20
N ARG A 48 -5.58 10.81 16.04
CA ARG A 48 -7.01 10.66 15.75
C ARG A 48 -7.65 12.05 15.79
N HIS A 49 -8.11 12.53 14.65
CA HIS A 49 -8.86 13.78 14.57
C HIS A 49 -10.33 13.46 14.31
N ILE A 50 -11.15 13.64 15.35
CA ILE A 50 -12.61 13.61 15.22
C ILE A 50 -13.02 15.01 14.80
N ILE A 51 -13.53 15.18 13.58
CA ILE A 51 -14.11 16.46 13.15
C ILE A 51 -15.50 16.55 13.77
N PRO A 52 -15.80 17.57 14.59
CA PRO A 52 -17.11 17.68 15.24
C PRO A 52 -18.23 17.73 14.19
N ALA A 53 -19.29 16.94 14.41
CA ALA A 53 -20.47 16.83 13.54
C ALA A 53 -21.23 18.15 13.29
N ASP A 54 -20.88 19.24 13.99
CA ASP A 54 -21.46 20.58 13.87
C ASP A 54 -20.89 21.44 12.71
N TYR A 55 -20.11 20.84 11.80
CA TYR A 55 -19.62 21.53 10.59
C TYR A 55 -20.72 22.04 9.65
N LYS A 56 -21.97 21.56 9.81
CA LYS A 56 -23.14 22.07 9.08
C LYS A 56 -23.45 23.55 9.35
N ARG A 57 -22.92 24.16 10.43
CA ARG A 57 -23.13 25.58 10.75
C ARG A 57 -22.07 26.54 10.19
N ILE A 58 -21.01 26.03 9.55
CA ILE A 58 -19.91 26.87 9.04
C ILE A 58 -19.91 26.97 7.50
N LEU A 59 -20.64 26.09 6.81
CA LEU A 59 -20.78 26.06 5.34
C LEU A 59 -22.09 26.73 4.86
N ASP A 60 -22.46 27.86 5.45
CA ASP A 60 -23.30 28.84 4.75
C ASP A 60 -22.40 29.55 3.74
N GLU A 61 -22.18 28.93 2.57
CA GLU A 61 -21.87 29.55 1.26
C GLU A 61 -21.32 28.50 0.27
N GLY A 62 -22.22 27.82 -0.43
CA GLY A 62 -22.03 27.43 -1.84
C GLY A 62 -21.03 26.32 -2.21
N ALA A 63 -20.24 25.78 -1.29
CA ALA A 63 -19.26 24.74 -1.63
C ALA A 63 -19.82 23.31 -1.45
N LYS A 64 -20.15 22.62 -2.55
CA LYS A 64 -20.38 21.16 -2.57
C LYS A 64 -19.05 20.42 -2.42
N ILE A 65 -18.49 20.43 -1.21
CA ILE A 65 -17.35 19.58 -0.86
C ILE A 65 -17.92 18.42 -0.01
N PRO A 66 -17.59 17.15 -0.32
CA PRO A 66 -17.99 16.03 0.53
C PRO A 66 -17.54 16.29 1.97
N ALA A 67 -18.46 16.20 2.93
CA ALA A 67 -18.14 16.43 4.33
C ALA A 67 -17.33 15.23 4.86
N MET A 68 -16.06 15.46 5.19
CA MET A 68 -15.21 14.48 5.87
C MET A 68 -15.58 14.45 7.36
N LEU A 69 -16.01 13.29 7.86
CA LEU A 69 -16.59 13.15 9.20
C LEU A 69 -15.56 12.77 10.26
N GLU A 70 -14.65 11.84 9.95
CA GLU A 70 -13.57 11.41 10.84
C GLU A 70 -12.31 11.10 10.03
N GLU A 71 -11.15 11.47 10.59
CA GLU A 71 -9.83 11.11 10.06
C GLU A 71 -8.99 10.48 11.18
N SER A 72 -8.47 9.29 10.92
CA SER A 72 -7.42 8.71 11.74
C SER A 72 -6.17 8.53 10.91
N GLU A 73 -5.01 8.87 11.48
CA GLU A 73 -3.71 8.73 10.82
C GLU A 73 -2.72 8.04 11.77
N LYS A 74 -2.11 6.97 11.28
CA LYS A 74 -1.07 6.24 11.98
C LYS A 74 0.19 6.16 11.12
N LYS A 75 1.33 6.57 11.68
CA LYS A 75 2.64 6.49 11.03
C LYS A 75 3.57 5.58 11.79
N PHE A 76 4.29 4.75 11.06
CA PHE A 76 5.23 3.80 11.62
C PHE A 76 6.42 3.60 10.68
N SER A 77 7.58 3.31 11.25
CA SER A 77 8.74 2.82 10.52
C SER A 77 8.63 1.29 10.46
N ALA A 78 8.53 0.75 9.25
CA ALA A 78 8.37 -0.67 9.01
C ALA A 78 9.55 -1.28 8.25
N LEU A 79 9.87 -2.52 8.62
CA LEU A 79 10.51 -3.50 7.77
C LEU A 79 9.64 -4.77 7.80
N LYS A 80 8.81 -4.98 6.78
CA LYS A 80 8.00 -6.19 6.63
C LYS A 80 8.45 -6.97 5.42
N ILE A 81 8.46 -8.29 5.54
CA ILE A 81 8.86 -9.20 4.46
C ILE A 81 7.71 -10.18 4.22
N TYR A 82 7.26 -10.23 2.98
CA TYR A 82 6.25 -11.15 2.49
C TYR A 82 6.85 -12.07 1.44
N GLU A 83 6.49 -13.34 1.50
CA GLU A 83 6.89 -14.38 0.57
C GLU A 83 5.63 -14.94 -0.11
N GLY A 84 5.65 -15.00 -1.43
CA GLY A 84 4.58 -15.60 -2.22
C GLY A 84 5.09 -16.16 -3.54
N GLU A 85 4.17 -16.66 -4.34
CA GLU A 85 4.43 -17.18 -5.67
C GLU A 85 3.50 -16.49 -6.66
N TYR A 86 4.04 -16.11 -7.81
CA TYR A 86 3.28 -15.47 -8.88
C TYR A 86 3.87 -15.88 -10.24
N LEU A 87 3.02 -16.40 -11.13
CA LEU A 87 3.44 -16.94 -12.43
C LEU A 87 4.61 -17.94 -12.29
N ASP A 88 4.45 -18.90 -11.38
CA ASP A 88 5.43 -19.96 -11.06
C ASP A 88 6.81 -19.46 -10.61
N ALA A 89 6.91 -18.18 -10.23
CA ALA A 89 8.10 -17.56 -9.71
C ALA A 89 7.92 -17.17 -8.25
N LYS A 90 8.91 -17.51 -7.43
CA LYS A 90 8.96 -17.06 -6.05
C LYS A 90 9.20 -15.54 -6.00
N VAL A 91 8.38 -14.83 -5.24
CA VAL A 91 8.44 -13.37 -5.10
C VAL A 91 8.54 -13.02 -3.62
N TYR A 92 9.51 -12.16 -3.30
CA TYR A 92 9.62 -11.52 -2.00
C TYR A 92 9.25 -10.05 -2.12
N ILE A 93 8.38 -9.57 -1.23
CA ILE A 93 7.97 -8.17 -1.14
C ILE A 93 8.43 -7.63 0.21
N TYR A 94 9.22 -6.57 0.16
CA TYR A 94 9.72 -5.85 1.33
C TYR A 94 9.03 -4.50 1.41
N VAL A 95 8.39 -4.21 2.53
CA VAL A 95 7.89 -2.87 2.86
C VAL A 95 8.92 -2.24 3.80
N MET A 96 9.49 -1.11 3.41
CA MET A 96 10.63 -0.50 4.10
C MET A 96 10.45 1.01 4.31
N GLY A 97 10.86 1.48 5.48
CA GLY A 97 10.83 2.90 5.83
C GLY A 97 9.49 3.31 6.41
N GLU A 98 9.13 4.59 6.24
CA GLU A 98 7.88 5.13 6.75
C GLU A 98 6.67 4.58 5.97
N VAL A 99 5.65 4.17 6.73
CA VAL A 99 4.33 3.83 6.22
C VAL A 99 3.32 4.65 7.01
N THR A 100 2.41 5.28 6.27
CA THR A 100 1.27 6.01 6.83
C THR A 100 -0.01 5.27 6.47
N HIS A 101 -0.81 4.93 7.47
CA HIS A 101 -2.18 4.46 7.31
C HIS A 101 -3.14 5.60 7.67
N ARG A 102 -4.14 5.79 6.82
CA ARG A 102 -5.21 6.75 7.04
C ARG A 102 -6.55 6.10 6.81
N GLU A 103 -7.51 6.40 7.68
CA GLU A 103 -8.91 6.01 7.52
C GLU A 103 -9.75 7.28 7.43
N ASP A 104 -10.43 7.45 6.30
CA ASP A 104 -11.25 8.62 6.00
C ASP A 104 -12.72 8.20 5.88
N MET A 105 -13.59 8.78 6.70
CA MET A 105 -15.04 8.58 6.59
C MET A 105 -15.66 9.72 5.79
N VAL A 106 -16.21 9.40 4.61
CA VAL A 106 -16.81 10.37 3.69
C VAL A 106 -18.33 10.23 3.70
N ALA A 107 -19.05 11.31 3.98
CA ALA A 107 -20.50 11.36 3.79
C ALA A 107 -20.85 11.72 2.35
N GLU A 108 -21.72 10.95 1.71
CA GLU A 108 -22.30 11.36 0.43
C GLU A 108 -23.18 12.61 0.58
N ALA A 109 -23.30 13.39 -0.50
CA ALA A 109 -24.11 14.61 -0.54
C ALA A 109 -25.61 14.38 -0.28
N SER A 110 -26.08 13.13 -0.36
CA SER A 110 -27.44 12.67 -0.05
C SER A 110 -27.66 12.42 1.45
N GLY A 111 -26.61 12.37 2.28
CA GLY A 111 -26.69 12.25 3.73
C GLY A 111 -26.99 10.85 4.27
N GLU A 112 -27.14 9.83 3.42
CA GLU A 112 -27.55 8.47 3.84
C GLU A 112 -26.42 7.43 3.81
N GLU A 113 -25.36 7.62 3.01
CA GLU A 113 -24.25 6.65 2.92
C GLU A 113 -22.93 7.25 3.44
N GLN A 114 -22.32 6.55 4.40
CA GLN A 114 -20.97 6.80 4.90
C GLN A 114 -20.04 5.78 4.27
N ASN A 115 -19.10 6.24 3.45
CA ASN A 115 -18.10 5.39 2.83
C ASN A 115 -16.77 5.54 3.58
N LEU A 116 -16.26 4.41 4.07
CA LEU A 116 -14.94 4.34 4.68
C LEU A 116 -13.90 4.08 3.58
N VAL A 117 -12.90 4.96 3.50
CA VAL A 117 -11.80 4.85 2.55
C VAL A 117 -10.51 4.66 3.33
N TYR A 118 -9.82 3.57 3.05
CA TYR A 118 -8.50 3.29 3.60
C TYR A 118 -7.43 3.78 2.63
N THR A 119 -6.51 4.60 3.14
CA THR A 119 -5.33 5.05 2.40
C THR A 119 -4.07 4.56 3.09
N SER A 120 -3.20 3.89 2.34
CA SER A 120 -1.86 3.52 2.80
C SER A 120 -0.79 4.15 1.90
N ILE A 121 0.16 4.85 2.51
CA ILE A 121 1.27 5.50 1.82
C ILE A 121 2.56 4.82 2.25
N TYR A 122 3.29 4.26 1.30
CA TYR A 122 4.54 3.54 1.52
C TYR A 122 5.71 4.34 0.99
N GLN A 123 6.72 4.58 1.83
CA GLN A 123 7.96 5.23 1.39
C GLN A 123 8.68 4.38 0.33
N LEU A 124 8.88 3.08 0.60
CA LEU A 124 9.63 2.17 -0.26
C LEU A 124 9.07 0.76 -0.20
N ILE A 125 8.79 0.19 -1.37
CA ILE A 125 8.49 -1.23 -1.56
C ILE A 125 9.55 -1.82 -2.48
N LYS A 126 10.16 -2.94 -2.08
CA LYS A 126 11.12 -3.68 -2.90
C LYS A 126 10.55 -5.05 -3.21
N LEU A 127 10.52 -5.40 -4.49
CA LEU A 127 10.17 -6.74 -4.95
C LEU A 127 11.43 -7.45 -5.43
N VAL A 128 11.56 -8.73 -5.12
CA VAL A 128 12.70 -9.57 -5.50
C VAL A 128 12.19 -10.90 -6.04
N SER A 129 12.70 -11.31 -7.18
CA SER A 129 12.40 -12.61 -7.79
C SER A 129 13.52 -13.04 -8.72
N SER A 130 13.56 -14.32 -9.10
CA SER A 130 14.35 -14.80 -10.23
C SER A 130 13.72 -14.45 -11.60
N SER A 131 12.47 -13.99 -11.62
CA SER A 131 11.74 -13.63 -12.84
C SER A 131 11.35 -12.16 -12.86
N GLY A 132 12.03 -11.36 -13.68
CA GLY A 132 11.65 -9.97 -13.91
C GLY A 132 10.27 -9.81 -14.56
N TYR A 133 9.89 -10.77 -15.42
CA TYR A 133 8.57 -10.83 -16.02
C TYR A 133 7.46 -10.99 -14.97
N ALA A 134 7.66 -11.91 -14.00
CA ALA A 134 6.70 -12.09 -12.91
C ALA A 134 6.53 -10.81 -12.08
N LEU A 135 7.64 -10.11 -11.77
CA LEU A 135 7.58 -8.83 -11.05
C LEU A 135 6.83 -7.75 -11.84
N GLN A 136 7.09 -7.65 -13.15
CA GLN A 136 6.43 -6.68 -14.00
C GLN A 136 4.91 -6.94 -14.06
N GLN A 137 4.52 -8.17 -14.35
CA GLN A 137 3.11 -8.56 -14.43
C GLN A 137 2.38 -8.38 -13.09
N LEU A 138 3.03 -8.72 -11.97
CA LEU A 138 2.45 -8.50 -10.65
C LEU A 138 2.18 -7.01 -10.41
N ILE A 139 3.15 -6.13 -10.66
CA ILE A 139 2.97 -4.69 -10.44
C ILE A 139 1.95 -4.09 -11.41
N GLU A 140 1.94 -4.50 -12.67
CA GLU A 140 0.89 -4.08 -13.62
C GLU A 140 -0.49 -4.47 -13.12
N ARG A 141 -0.64 -5.73 -12.68
CA ARG A 141 -1.91 -6.23 -12.16
C ARG A 141 -2.36 -5.51 -10.89
N LEU A 142 -1.45 -5.29 -9.94
CA LEU A 142 -1.74 -4.52 -8.73
C LEU A 142 -2.11 -3.07 -9.06
N THR A 143 -1.46 -2.45 -10.04
CA THR A 143 -1.77 -1.08 -10.47
C THR A 143 -3.18 -1.00 -11.07
N ILE A 144 -3.58 -2.00 -11.88
CA ILE A 144 -4.90 -2.05 -12.51
C ILE A 144 -5.99 -2.35 -11.48
N ASP A 145 -5.79 -3.38 -10.65
CA ASP A 145 -6.81 -3.86 -9.71
C ASP A 145 -7.03 -2.88 -8.55
N LEU A 146 -5.98 -2.18 -8.11
CA LEU A 146 -6.01 -1.33 -6.90
C LEU A 146 -5.85 0.16 -7.19
N GLY A 147 -5.63 0.55 -8.45
CA GLY A 147 -5.36 1.94 -8.81
C GLY A 147 -4.11 2.50 -8.11
N LEU A 148 -3.06 1.69 -7.91
CA LEU A 148 -1.85 2.13 -7.21
C LEU A 148 -1.22 3.34 -7.91
N ASP A 149 -1.00 4.42 -7.16
CA ASP A 149 -0.17 5.53 -7.59
C ASP A 149 1.27 5.28 -7.15
N ILE A 150 2.23 5.33 -8.09
CA ILE A 150 3.63 5.00 -7.85
C ILE A 150 4.49 6.13 -8.39
N LYS A 151 5.14 6.88 -7.49
CA LYS A 151 5.96 8.04 -7.89
C LYS A 151 7.17 7.66 -8.73
N SER A 152 7.90 6.59 -8.37
CA SER A 152 9.03 6.12 -9.17
C SER A 152 9.24 4.61 -9.09
N LYS A 153 9.83 4.06 -10.17
CA LYS A 153 10.17 2.64 -10.34
C LYS A 153 11.64 2.53 -10.77
N GLU A 154 12.42 1.70 -10.08
CA GLU A 154 13.83 1.44 -10.38
C GLU A 154 14.07 -0.07 -10.48
N TRP A 155 14.72 -0.52 -11.56
CA TRP A 155 15.07 -1.93 -11.77
C TRP A 155 16.54 -2.19 -11.42
N GLY A 156 16.81 -3.34 -10.78
CA GLY A 156 18.16 -3.81 -10.48
C GLY A 156 18.31 -5.28 -10.85
N PHE A 157 19.43 -5.63 -11.49
CA PHE A 157 19.73 -6.98 -11.97
C PHE A 157 21.05 -7.43 -11.37
N HIS A 158 21.02 -8.54 -10.64
CA HIS A 158 22.20 -9.08 -9.97
C HIS A 158 22.43 -10.52 -10.42
N ARG A 159 23.65 -10.84 -10.83
CA ARG A 159 24.04 -12.23 -11.13
C ARG A 159 24.66 -12.85 -9.89
N GLY A 160 24.04 -13.92 -9.39
CA GLY A 160 24.58 -14.76 -8.32
C GLY A 160 25.29 -15.99 -8.90
N MET A 161 26.35 -16.42 -8.23
CA MET A 161 26.93 -17.74 -8.39
C MET A 161 26.49 -18.60 -7.21
N GLU A 162 25.86 -19.75 -7.48
CA GLU A 162 25.74 -20.80 -6.46
C GLU A 162 27.12 -21.47 -6.28
N ALA A 163 27.55 -21.56 -5.02
CA ALA A 163 28.76 -22.30 -4.63
C ALA A 163 28.51 -23.81 -4.65
#